data_AF-A0A9E4PBK4-F1
#
_entry.id   AF-A0A9E4PBK4-F1
#
_cell.length_a   1.000
_cell.length_b   1.000
_cell.length_c   1.000
_cell.angle_alpha   90.00
_cell.angle_beta   90.00
_cell.angle_gamma   90.00
#
_symmetry.space_group_name_H-M   'P 1'
#
loop_
_entity.id
_entity.type
_entity.pdbx_description
1 polymer ?
#
loop_
_entity_poly.entity_id
_entity_poly.type
_entity_poly.pdbx_seq_one_letter_code
_entity_poly.pdbx_strand_id
1 'polypeptide(L)'
;MSETIIEKDEQEFLDWLQAKGLSDQTLAVYRNGLRHFARWYWLIRGKQLSAEEIEMKDIEEYRAYIWGRKRQQGPRLAGGTISTYVSATRHFLEWALQSSTSP
;
A
#
# COMPACT_ATOMS: atom_id res chain seq x y z
N MET A 1 3.88 16.12 10.82
CA MET A 1 4.39 14.88 10.19
C MET A 1 3.34 14.46 9.19
N SER A 2 3.69 14.40 7.91
CA SER A 2 2.75 14.40 6.80
C SER A 2 1.90 13.12 6.77
N GLU A 3 0.61 13.22 7.09
CA GLU A 3 -0.40 12.17 6.84
C GLU A 3 -0.41 11.87 5.33
N THR A 4 0.16 10.73 4.97
CA THR A 4 0.51 10.40 3.57
C THR A 4 -0.54 9.54 2.88
N ILE A 5 -1.59 9.13 3.61
CA ILE A 5 -2.80 8.47 3.11
C ILE A 5 -3.97 9.33 3.57
N ILE A 6 -5.03 9.45 2.77
CA ILE A 6 -6.30 9.95 3.27
C ILE A 6 -6.72 8.96 4.37
N GLU A 7 -6.62 9.32 5.65
CA GLU A 7 -6.84 8.40 6.78
C GLU A 7 -8.16 7.61 6.65
N LYS A 8 -9.14 8.21 5.98
CA LYS A 8 -10.39 7.60 5.54
C LYS A 8 -10.19 6.35 4.68
N ASP A 9 -9.44 6.44 3.58
CA ASP A 9 -9.21 5.32 2.65
C ASP A 9 -8.45 4.18 3.32
N GLU A 10 -7.52 4.50 4.23
CA GLU A 10 -6.81 3.48 5.03
C GLU A 10 -7.80 2.70 5.90
N GLN A 11 -8.69 3.39 6.63
CA GLN A 11 -9.61 2.72 7.54
C GLN A 11 -10.66 1.90 6.78
N GLU A 12 -11.27 2.46 5.73
CA GLU A 12 -12.27 1.75 4.91
C GLU A 12 -11.67 0.50 4.24
N PHE A 13 -10.42 0.58 3.78
CA PHE A 13 -9.69 -0.58 3.29
C PHE A 13 -9.50 -1.66 4.36
N LEU A 14 -9.12 -1.28 5.58
CA LEU A 14 -8.90 -2.23 6.68
C LEU A 14 -10.20 -2.87 7.14
N ASP A 15 -11.30 -2.12 7.17
CA ASP A 15 -12.63 -2.64 7.49
C ASP A 15 -13.08 -3.66 6.42
N TRP A 16 -12.82 -3.38 5.13
CA TRP A 16 -13.09 -4.32 4.04
C TRP A 16 -12.25 -5.61 4.15
N LEU A 17 -10.97 -5.51 4.53
CA LEU A 17 -10.13 -6.67 4.79
C LEU A 17 -10.60 -7.47 6.01
N GLN A 18 -11.05 -6.79 7.06
CA GLN A 18 -11.59 -7.41 8.25
C GLN A 18 -12.89 -8.16 7.93
N ALA A 19 -13.77 -7.57 7.12
CA ALA A 19 -14.98 -8.22 6.62
C ALA A 19 -14.69 -9.47 5.77
N LYS A 20 -13.52 -9.53 5.10
CA LYS A 20 -13.01 -10.73 4.41
C LYS A 20 -12.45 -11.80 5.35
N GLY A 21 -12.45 -11.57 6.67
CA GLY A 21 -12.02 -12.54 7.69
C GLY A 21 -10.51 -12.56 7.96
N LEU A 22 -9.78 -11.50 7.56
CA LEU A 22 -8.35 -11.39 7.86
C LEU A 22 -8.11 -11.07 9.33
N SER A 23 -7.06 -11.65 9.91
CA SER A 23 -6.71 -11.45 11.33
C SER A 23 -6.14 -10.05 11.59
N ASP A 24 -6.27 -9.56 12.82
CA ASP A 24 -5.71 -8.27 13.25
C ASP A 24 -4.20 -8.15 12.99
N GLN A 25 -3.47 -9.27 13.14
CA GLN A 25 -2.06 -9.32 12.81
C GLN A 25 -1.83 -9.05 11.32
N THR A 26 -2.66 -9.62 10.45
CA THR A 26 -2.57 -9.41 9.00
C THR A 26 -2.96 -7.98 8.62
N LEU A 27 -4.01 -7.44 9.24
CA LEU A 27 -4.44 -6.05 9.08
C LEU A 27 -3.32 -5.07 9.46
N ALA A 28 -2.65 -5.29 10.60
CA ALA A 28 -1.53 -4.45 11.03
C ALA A 28 -0.35 -4.48 10.04
N VAL A 29 -0.05 -5.65 9.48
CA VAL A 29 1.01 -5.79 8.48
C VAL A 29 0.62 -5.12 7.16
N TYR A 30 -0.64 -5.25 6.73
CA TYR A 30 -1.14 -4.63 5.50
C TYR A 30 -1.20 -3.11 5.64
N ARG A 31 -1.63 -2.58 6.80
CA ARG A 31 -1.56 -1.16 7.14
C ARG A 31 -0.13 -0.62 7.00
N ASN A 32 0.86 -1.33 7.56
CA ASN A 32 2.26 -0.92 7.44
C ASN A 32 2.77 -0.94 5.99
N GLY A 33 2.38 -1.97 5.21
CA GLY A 33 2.69 -2.06 3.79
C GLY A 33 2.10 -0.91 2.99
N LEU A 34 0.83 -0.58 3.24
CA LEU A 34 0.12 0.53 2.59
C LEU A 34 0.75 1.89 2.94
N ARG A 35 1.07 2.14 4.21
CA ARG A 35 1.77 3.35 4.64
C ARG A 35 3.13 3.50 4.00
N HIS A 36 3.87 2.40 3.87
CA HIS A 36 5.15 2.43 3.18
C HIS A 36 4.99 2.74 1.68
N PHE A 37 3.98 2.18 1.03
CA PHE A 37 3.63 2.49 -0.35
C PHE A 37 3.23 3.95 -0.52
N ALA A 38 2.33 4.47 0.32
CA ALA A 38 1.87 5.85 0.28
C ALA A 38 3.03 6.86 0.45
N ARG A 39 3.95 6.57 1.37
CA ARG A 39 5.18 7.35 1.53
C ARG A 39 6.04 7.33 0.28
N TRP A 40 6.23 6.16 -0.32
CA TRP A 40 6.94 6.06 -1.59
C TRP A 40 6.24 6.83 -2.71
N TYR A 41 4.91 6.70 -2.81
CA TYR A 41 4.10 7.36 -3.83
C TYR A 41 4.23 8.88 -3.73
N TRP A 42 4.14 9.44 -2.51
CA TRP A 42 4.37 10.86 -2.29
C TRP A 42 5.79 11.30 -2.68
N LEU A 43 6.82 10.51 -2.35
CA LEU A 43 8.21 10.83 -2.71
C LEU A 43 8.45 10.85 -4.22
N ILE A 44 7.78 9.98 -4.98
CA ILE A 44 8.01 9.83 -6.42
C ILE A 44 7.05 10.68 -7.26
N ARG A 45 5.79 10.83 -6.84
CA ARG A 45 4.74 11.54 -7.58
C ARG A 45 4.48 12.95 -7.06
N GLY A 46 4.93 13.29 -5.85
CA GLY A 46 4.72 14.60 -5.24
C GLY A 46 3.29 14.88 -4.79
N LYS A 47 2.41 13.87 -4.80
CA LYS A 47 1.00 13.97 -4.40
C LYS A 47 0.61 12.89 -3.40
N GLN A 48 -0.47 13.12 -2.66
CA GLN A 48 -1.02 12.13 -1.74
C GLN A 48 -1.56 10.92 -2.50
N LEU A 49 -1.56 9.79 -1.84
CA LEU A 49 -2.13 8.56 -2.39
C LEU A 49 -3.66 8.69 -2.41
N SER A 50 -4.26 8.56 -3.59
CA SER A 50 -5.71 8.46 -3.78
C SER A 50 -6.05 7.14 -4.45
N ALA A 51 -7.06 6.44 -3.94
CA ALA A 51 -7.57 5.19 -4.51
C ALA A 51 -7.91 5.29 -6.01
N GLU A 52 -8.36 6.45 -6.47
CA GLU A 52 -8.79 6.72 -7.85
C GLU A 52 -7.64 6.94 -8.84
N GLU A 53 -6.45 7.28 -8.32
CA GLU A 53 -5.32 7.72 -9.14
C GLU A 53 -4.19 6.69 -9.24
N ILE A 54 -4.33 5.55 -8.59
CA ILE A 54 -3.31 4.50 -8.59
C ILE A 54 -3.55 3.55 -9.76
N GLU A 55 -2.49 3.29 -10.51
CA GLU A 55 -2.50 2.35 -11.61
C GLU A 55 -1.69 1.08 -11.28
N MET A 56 -1.93 0.00 -12.04
CA MET A 56 -1.12 -1.22 -11.93
C MET A 56 0.38 -0.94 -12.14
N LYS A 57 0.71 0.07 -12.96
CA LYS A 57 2.08 0.49 -13.21
C LYS A 57 2.77 1.00 -11.93
N ASP A 58 2.04 1.69 -11.06
CA ASP A 58 2.59 2.17 -9.79
C ASP A 58 3.00 1.01 -8.86
N ILE A 59 2.26 -0.11 -8.90
CA ILE A 59 2.61 -1.32 -8.14
C ILE A 59 3.92 -1.93 -8.64
N GLU A 60 4.07 -2.06 -9.95
CA GLU A 60 5.29 -2.65 -10.52
C GLU A 60 6.50 -1.72 -10.31
N GLU A 61 6.33 -0.40 -10.41
CA GLU A 61 7.38 0.58 -10.06
C GLU A 61 7.73 0.53 -8.57
N TYR A 62 6.74 0.43 -7.68
CA TYR A 62 6.97 0.27 -6.24
C TYR A 62 7.70 -1.01 -5.90
N ARG A 63 7.29 -2.13 -6.53
CA ARG A 63 7.95 -3.43 -6.39
C ARG A 63 9.41 -3.35 -6.82
N ALA A 64 9.69 -2.72 -7.96
CA ALA A 64 11.06 -2.49 -8.42
C ALA A 64 11.86 -1.63 -7.44
N TYR A 65 11.24 -0.57 -6.90
CA TYR A 65 11.85 0.30 -5.90
C TYR A 65 12.25 -0.45 -4.62
N ILE A 66 11.32 -1.20 -4.00
CA ILE A 66 11.62 -1.93 -2.75
C ILE A 66 12.56 -3.12 -2.97
N TRP A 67 12.55 -3.72 -4.17
CA TRP A 67 13.50 -4.77 -4.52
C TRP A 67 14.91 -4.23 -4.80
N GLY A 68 14.97 -3.04 -5.41
CA GLY A 68 16.18 -2.34 -5.85
C GLY A 68 16.87 -1.51 -4.77
N ARG A 69 16.25 -1.31 -3.59
CA ARG A 69 16.88 -0.71 -2.41
C ARG A 69 18.10 -1.52 -1.95
N LYS A 70 19.26 -1.28 -2.58
CA LYS A 70 20.57 -1.69 -2.10
C LYS A 70 21.04 -0.70 -1.04
N ARG A 71 21.46 -1.22 0.12
CA ARG A 71 22.35 -0.74 1.22
C ARG A 71 22.50 0.76 1.55
N GLN A 72 22.26 1.73 0.67
CA GLN A 72 22.46 3.17 0.89
C GLN A 72 21.53 3.77 1.97
N GLN A 73 20.43 3.10 2.34
CA GLN A 73 19.51 3.57 3.39
C GLN A 73 19.17 2.51 4.45
N GLY A 74 20.03 1.49 4.62
CA GLY A 74 19.85 0.43 5.62
C GLY A 74 19.80 -0.99 5.03
N PRO A 75 19.55 -2.01 5.87
CA PRO A 75 19.47 -3.40 5.44
C PRO A 75 18.33 -3.59 4.43
N ARG A 76 18.55 -4.50 3.47
CA ARG A 76 17.53 -4.89 2.49
C ARG A 76 16.33 -5.49 3.23
N LEU A 77 15.12 -5.13 2.83
CA LEU A 77 13.91 -5.80 3.33
C LEU A 77 13.99 -7.30 3.01
N ALA A 78 13.55 -8.12 3.96
CA ALA A 78 13.42 -9.55 3.72
C ALA A 78 12.42 -9.80 2.58
N GLY A 79 12.66 -10.84 1.78
CA GLY A 79 11.79 -11.18 0.64
C GLY A 79 10.33 -11.38 1.05
N GLY A 80 10.08 -12.00 2.23
CA GLY A 80 8.74 -12.13 2.79
C GLY A 80 8.06 -10.78 3.03
N THR A 81 8.76 -9.81 3.61
CA THR A 81 8.25 -8.45 3.83
C THR A 81 7.92 -7.75 2.52
N ILE A 82 8.77 -7.89 1.51
CA ILE A 82 8.53 -7.34 0.16
C ILE A 82 7.25 -7.94 -0.43
N SER A 83 7.10 -9.26 -0.40
CA SER A 83 5.90 -9.93 -0.89
C SER A 83 4.65 -9.43 -0.18
N THR A 84 4.71 -9.29 1.15
CA THR A 84 3.57 -8.79 1.92
C THR A 84 3.21 -7.36 1.58
N TYR A 85 4.19 -6.47 1.39
CA TYR A 85 3.92 -5.07 1.03
C TYR A 85 3.31 -4.95 -0.37
N VAL A 86 3.79 -5.76 -1.32
CA VAL A 86 3.19 -5.83 -2.66
C VAL A 86 1.76 -6.36 -2.57
N SER A 87 1.51 -7.42 -1.79
CA SER A 87 0.15 -7.95 -1.58
C SER A 87 -0.78 -6.92 -0.96
N ALA A 88 -0.34 -6.20 0.06
CA ALA A 88 -1.13 -5.13 0.68
C ALA A 88 -1.51 -4.04 -0.35
N THR A 89 -0.57 -3.65 -1.20
CA THR A 89 -0.80 -2.66 -2.25
C THR A 89 -1.79 -3.16 -3.32
N ARG A 90 -1.70 -4.44 -3.69
CA ARG A 90 -2.63 -5.06 -4.64
C ARG A 90 -4.05 -5.15 -4.08
N HIS A 91 -4.20 -5.55 -2.83
CA HIS A 91 -5.51 -5.57 -2.19
C HIS A 91 -6.10 -4.17 -2.02
N PHE A 92 -5.26 -3.16 -1.79
CA PHE A 92 -5.73 -1.77 -1.77
C PHE A 92 -6.29 -1.35 -3.12
N LEU A 93 -5.62 -1.69 -4.23
CA LEU A 93 -6.17 -1.44 -5.58
C LEU A 93 -7.47 -2.21 -5.84
N GLU A 94 -7.53 -3.48 -5.43
CA GLU A 94 -8.73 -4.29 -5.58
C GLU A 94 -9.93 -3.66 -4.84
N TRP A 95 -9.71 -3.22 -3.60
CA TRP A 95 -10.70 -2.49 -2.82
C TRP A 95 -11.09 -1.17 -3.49
N ALA A 96 -10.10 -0.36 -3.91
CA ALA A 96 -10.33 0.92 -4.57
C ALA A 96 -11.22 0.78 -5.80
N LEU A 97 -10.95 -0.21 -6.65
CA LEU A 97 -11.74 -0.50 -7.84
C LEU A 97 -13.17 -0.95 -7.51
N GLN A 98 -13.37 -1.71 -6.43
CA GLN A 98 -14.72 -2.11 -6.00
C GLN A 98 -15.50 -0.92 -5.46
N SER A 99 -14.87 -0.08 -4.66
CA SER A 99 -15.47 1.13 -4.08
C SER A 99 -15.78 2.19 -5.14
N SER A 100 -14.96 2.32 -6.18
CA SER A 100 -15.19 3.27 -7.29
C SER A 100 -16.28 2.82 -8.27
N THR A 101 -16.70 1.54 -8.21
CA THR A 101 -17.70 0.95 -9.12
C THR A 101 -19.10 0.84 -8.48
N SER A 102 -19.27 1.26 -7.22
CA SER A 102 -20.60 1.38 -6.62
C SER A 102 -21.23 2.75 -6.95
N PRO A 103 -22.40 2.78 -7.63
CA PRO A 103 -23.15 4.01 -7.91
C PRO A 103 -23.84 4.62 -6.68
#